data_AF-A0A2G6Q3A3-F1
#
_entry.id   AF-A0A2G6Q3A3-F1
#
_cell.length_a   1.000
_cell.length_b   1.000
_cell.length_c   1.000
_cell.angle_alpha   90.00
_cell.angle_beta   90.00
_cell.angle_gamma   90.00
#
_symmetry.space_group_name_H-M   'P 1'
#
loop_
_entity.id
_entity.type
_entity.pdbx_description
1 polymer ?
#
loop_
_entity_poly.entity_id
_entity_poly.type
_entity_poly.pdbx_seq_one_letter_code
_entity_poly.pdbx_strand_id
1 'polypeptide(L)'
;MVSALCKFQSRGVAMNPTIYEEAMIPVYEELEDTVKKEQGNFGLWYNKHISLVWNKKKQSWVLPEKAIQTYCEAYNKTQSNLKESLTNRHLQQYRFLSQSKGVAGVFQGTTSSRFVTGIGESHPNEISMVFDYTLGVPFISGSSIKGAVRMACLQKEVLNADGTLKPQYSNQTLEAVYAESSFVELFGPWDPKDNGSRGKVVFLDAFPLEPPSLEADIINPHYNKYYQKTHFPTDDQSPVPIFFMTVKPDTTFVFRFLIKPGSEDLSQTLNRGLLTALKQNGLGAKTALGYGRFEVKPGEPETLDRREKKRVEKEKERLARIQDEQLQASDPVGFRLQKIREQTHSQERVNMINSVLADKTLPADFFSRLKELLQESGEWKLKSKKNKKGQERKRKIEERIQNG
;
A
#
# COMPACT_ATOMS: atom_id res chain seq x y z
N MET A 1 38.77 -18.45 -31.16
CA MET A 1 39.05 -17.36 -30.20
C MET A 1 38.26 -17.64 -28.92
N VAL A 2 38.59 -18.79 -28.34
CA VAL A 2 38.03 -19.39 -27.13
C VAL A 2 39.27 -19.62 -26.27
N SER A 3 39.25 -19.15 -25.01
CA SER A 3 40.33 -19.19 -23.99
C SER A 3 40.79 -17.81 -23.53
N ALA A 4 39.94 -17.13 -22.76
CA ALA A 4 40.41 -16.23 -21.71
C ALA A 4 40.08 -16.88 -20.37
N LEU A 5 41.09 -17.56 -19.83
CA LEU A 5 41.09 -18.22 -18.53
C LEU A 5 40.88 -17.21 -17.40
N CYS A 6 39.67 -17.15 -16.83
CA CYS A 6 39.49 -16.76 -15.43
C CYS A 6 39.87 -17.97 -14.57
N LYS A 7 41.12 -18.03 -14.13
CA LYS A 7 41.56 -18.98 -13.09
C LYS A 7 41.13 -18.42 -11.73
N PHE A 8 39.98 -18.84 -11.22
CA PHE A 8 39.61 -18.63 -9.83
C PHE A 8 40.10 -19.82 -8.99
N GLN A 9 40.94 -19.56 -8.00
CA GLN A 9 41.44 -20.55 -7.06
C GLN A 9 40.42 -20.75 -5.93
N SER A 10 39.76 -21.91 -5.87
CA SER A 10 39.01 -22.32 -4.70
C SER A 10 39.98 -22.81 -3.60
N ARG A 11 39.98 -22.14 -2.44
CA ARG A 11 40.64 -22.64 -1.22
C ARG A 11 39.67 -23.56 -0.48
N GLY A 12 39.95 -24.86 -0.50
CA GLY A 12 39.14 -25.86 0.17
C GLY A 12 39.36 -25.93 1.69
N VAL A 13 38.27 -26.11 2.43
CA VAL A 13 38.23 -26.79 3.73
C VAL A 13 37.46 -28.09 3.50
N ALA A 14 38.05 -29.21 3.91
CA ALA A 14 37.58 -30.55 3.60
C ALA A 14 36.24 -30.89 4.27
N MET A 15 35.25 -31.34 3.48
CA MET A 15 34.22 -32.33 3.84
C MET A 15 33.55 -32.90 2.58
N ASN A 16 33.37 -34.24 2.54
CA ASN A 16 32.64 -35.10 1.58
C ASN A 16 32.72 -34.79 0.07
N PRO A 17 33.05 -35.78 -0.81
CA PRO A 17 33.07 -35.55 -2.25
C PRO A 17 31.62 -35.53 -2.81
N THR A 18 30.88 -34.47 -2.54
CA THR A 18 29.69 -34.15 -3.32
C THR A 18 30.10 -33.94 -4.78
N ILE A 19 29.25 -34.39 -5.71
CA ILE A 19 29.43 -34.23 -7.17
C ILE A 19 29.57 -32.74 -7.56
N TYR A 20 29.10 -31.85 -6.69
CA TYR A 20 29.08 -30.40 -6.83
C TYR A 20 30.06 -29.72 -5.86
N GLU A 21 30.73 -28.67 -6.35
CA GLU A 21 31.50 -27.73 -5.52
C GLU A 21 30.59 -26.70 -4.85
N GLU A 22 31.15 -25.83 -4.00
CA GLU A 22 30.43 -24.72 -3.38
C GLU A 22 29.77 -23.82 -4.43
N ALA A 23 28.59 -23.30 -4.09
CA ALA A 23 27.82 -22.46 -4.99
C ALA A 23 28.47 -21.08 -5.13
N MET A 24 28.74 -20.64 -6.35
CA MET A 24 29.30 -19.32 -6.66
C MET A 24 28.26 -18.41 -7.32
N ILE A 25 28.46 -17.10 -7.22
CA ILE A 25 27.74 -16.11 -8.02
C ILE A 25 28.75 -15.51 -9.00
N PRO A 26 28.49 -15.51 -10.31
CA PRO A 26 29.44 -15.03 -11.32
C PRO A 26 29.50 -13.49 -11.32
N VAL A 27 30.22 -12.93 -10.36
CA VAL A 27 30.54 -11.50 -10.27
C VAL A 27 32.05 -11.30 -10.16
N TYR A 28 32.51 -10.07 -10.38
CA TYR A 28 33.89 -9.70 -10.11
C TYR A 28 34.22 -9.88 -8.62
N GLU A 29 35.46 -10.26 -8.31
CA GLU A 29 35.91 -10.58 -6.94
C GLU A 29 35.68 -9.41 -5.99
N GLU A 30 35.87 -8.17 -6.46
CA GLU A 30 35.64 -6.94 -5.70
C GLU A 30 34.16 -6.74 -5.30
N LEU A 31 33.24 -7.41 -5.98
CA LEU A 31 31.80 -7.30 -5.75
C LEU A 31 31.22 -8.48 -4.97
N GLU A 32 31.97 -9.57 -4.75
CA GLU A 32 31.46 -10.78 -4.08
C GLU A 32 30.87 -10.47 -2.70
N ASP A 33 31.61 -9.70 -1.89
CA ASP A 33 31.18 -9.33 -0.54
C ASP A 33 29.92 -8.45 -0.56
N THR A 34 29.74 -7.64 -1.60
CA THR A 34 28.56 -6.78 -1.73
C THR A 34 27.33 -7.59 -2.11
N VAL A 35 27.47 -8.56 -3.01
CA VAL A 35 26.37 -9.41 -3.48
C VAL A 35 25.96 -10.45 -2.44
N LYS A 36 26.91 -10.88 -1.59
CA LYS A 36 26.65 -11.79 -0.46
C LYS A 36 25.98 -11.10 0.74
N LYS A 37 25.97 -9.77 0.80
CA LYS A 37 25.29 -9.04 1.89
C LYS A 37 23.78 -9.21 1.77
N GLU A 38 23.17 -9.59 2.89
CA GLU A 38 21.70 -9.65 3.08
C GLU A 38 21.09 -8.23 3.26
N GLN A 39 21.72 -7.22 2.65
CA GLN A 39 21.36 -5.81 2.75
C GLN A 39 21.23 -5.26 1.33
N GLY A 40 20.00 -5.19 0.82
CA GLY A 40 19.73 -4.70 -0.52
C GLY A 40 18.32 -5.01 -1.02
N ASN A 41 18.00 -4.57 -2.23
CA ASN A 41 16.74 -4.89 -2.89
C ASN A 41 16.81 -6.34 -3.41
N PHE A 42 16.03 -7.23 -2.80
CA PHE A 42 16.00 -8.65 -3.18
C PHE A 42 15.58 -8.87 -4.63
N GLY A 43 14.58 -8.13 -5.13
CA GLY A 43 14.11 -8.28 -6.51
C GLY A 43 15.21 -7.97 -7.54
N LEU A 44 16.05 -6.97 -7.28
CA LEU A 44 17.23 -6.68 -8.12
C LEU A 44 18.26 -7.80 -8.03
N TRP A 45 18.55 -8.29 -6.83
CA TRP A 45 19.50 -9.38 -6.62
C TRP A 45 19.03 -10.65 -7.33
N TYR A 46 17.78 -11.06 -7.12
CA TYR A 46 17.15 -12.23 -7.72
C TYR A 46 17.17 -12.16 -9.26
N ASN A 47 16.85 -11.02 -9.85
CA ASN A 47 16.81 -10.87 -11.31
C ASN A 47 18.19 -10.75 -11.97
N LYS A 48 19.25 -10.44 -11.22
CA LYS A 48 20.60 -10.17 -11.76
C LYS A 48 21.64 -11.21 -11.39
N HIS A 49 21.46 -11.90 -10.26
CA HIS A 49 22.45 -12.82 -9.72
C HIS A 49 21.88 -14.23 -9.66
N ILE A 50 22.52 -15.12 -10.43
CA ILE A 50 22.16 -16.53 -10.49
C ILE A 50 23.30 -17.30 -9.84
N SER A 51 22.98 -18.07 -8.81
CA SER A 51 23.95 -18.97 -8.18
C SER A 51 24.18 -20.17 -9.09
N LEU A 52 25.44 -20.57 -9.26
CA LEU A 52 25.87 -21.68 -10.09
C LEU A 52 26.75 -22.64 -9.28
N VAL A 53 26.65 -23.93 -9.57
CA VAL A 53 27.52 -24.97 -9.03
C VAL A 53 28.28 -25.66 -10.16
N TRP A 54 29.56 -25.96 -9.93
CA TRP A 54 30.36 -26.70 -10.90
C TRP A 54 29.94 -28.18 -10.89
N ASN A 55 29.47 -28.68 -12.02
CA ASN A 55 29.16 -30.10 -12.17
C ASN A 55 30.37 -30.86 -12.71
N LYS A 56 31.03 -31.64 -11.85
CA LYS A 56 32.23 -32.42 -12.22
C LYS A 56 31.97 -33.45 -13.33
N LYS A 57 30.75 -34.00 -13.43
CA LYS A 57 30.41 -34.99 -14.47
C LYS A 57 30.20 -34.35 -15.83
N LYS A 58 29.50 -33.20 -15.86
CA LYS A 58 29.20 -32.47 -17.10
C LYS A 58 30.33 -31.53 -17.53
N GLN A 59 31.32 -31.29 -16.66
CA GLN A 59 32.40 -30.32 -16.87
C GLN A 59 31.83 -28.94 -17.25
N SER A 60 30.76 -28.53 -16.56
CA SER A 60 30.03 -27.30 -16.84
C SER A 60 29.36 -26.74 -15.58
N TRP A 61 29.11 -25.43 -15.60
CA TRP A 61 28.31 -24.75 -14.58
C TRP A 61 26.84 -25.07 -14.77
N VAL A 62 26.16 -25.44 -13.69
CA VAL A 62 24.72 -25.74 -13.69
C VAL A 62 24.02 -25.03 -12.54
N LEU A 63 22.70 -24.93 -12.63
CA LEU A 63 21.87 -24.40 -11.55
C LEU A 63 21.89 -25.38 -10.35
N PRO A 64 21.94 -24.88 -9.11
CA PRO A 64 21.84 -25.71 -7.91
C PRO A 64 20.47 -26.40 -7.83
N GLU A 65 20.44 -27.67 -7.41
CA GLU A 65 19.19 -28.44 -7.24
C GLU A 65 18.20 -27.78 -6.26
N LYS A 66 18.71 -27.01 -5.27
CA LYS A 66 17.91 -26.32 -4.24
C LYS A 66 17.90 -24.79 -4.38
N ALA A 67 18.10 -24.27 -5.60
CA ALA A 67 18.23 -22.84 -5.82
C ALA A 67 17.01 -22.02 -5.32
N ILE A 68 15.80 -22.54 -5.50
CA ILE A 68 14.56 -21.89 -5.06
C ILE A 68 14.50 -21.77 -3.53
N GLN A 69 14.90 -22.82 -2.81
CA GLN A 69 14.96 -22.80 -1.35
C GLN A 69 15.97 -21.75 -0.86
N THR A 70 17.15 -21.68 -1.49
CA THR A 70 18.16 -20.66 -1.18
C THR A 70 17.61 -19.24 -1.41
N TYR A 71 16.84 -19.01 -2.47
CA TYR A 71 16.20 -17.71 -2.71
C TYR A 71 15.15 -17.36 -1.66
N CYS A 72 14.31 -18.31 -1.26
CA CYS A 72 13.35 -18.09 -0.18
C CYS A 72 14.05 -17.75 1.13
N GLU A 73 15.10 -18.49 1.50
CA GLU A 73 15.91 -18.24 2.69
C GLU A 73 16.56 -16.85 2.64
N ALA A 74 17.19 -16.50 1.52
CA ALA A 74 17.80 -15.19 1.33
C ALA A 74 16.77 -14.06 1.47
N TYR A 75 15.59 -14.18 0.84
CA TYR A 75 14.54 -13.17 0.96
C TYR A 75 14.06 -13.01 2.39
N ASN A 76 13.76 -14.12 3.07
CA ASN A 76 13.19 -14.11 4.43
C ASN A 76 14.14 -13.43 5.43
N LYS A 77 15.46 -13.52 5.22
CA LYS A 77 16.44 -12.80 6.05
C LYS A 77 16.45 -11.28 5.82
N THR A 78 16.01 -10.79 4.66
CA THR A 78 15.97 -9.34 4.35
C THR A 78 14.73 -8.62 4.90
N GLN A 79 13.74 -9.35 5.43
CA GLN A 79 12.43 -8.81 5.82
C GLN A 79 12.50 -7.62 6.79
N SER A 80 13.41 -7.65 7.77
CA SER A 80 13.56 -6.56 8.74
C SER A 80 13.87 -5.22 8.07
N ASN A 81 14.66 -5.25 7.00
CA ASN A 81 15.12 -4.06 6.28
C ASN A 81 14.01 -3.47 5.39
N LEU A 82 12.99 -4.27 5.06
CA LEU A 82 11.90 -3.89 4.16
C LEU A 82 10.75 -3.18 4.89
N LYS A 83 10.60 -3.41 6.20
CA LYS A 83 9.43 -2.99 6.97
C LYS A 83 9.18 -1.47 6.90
N GLU A 84 10.22 -0.66 7.07
CA GLU A 84 10.08 0.80 7.05
C GLU A 84 9.73 1.32 5.65
N SER A 85 10.45 0.87 4.61
CA SER A 85 10.21 1.26 3.22
C SER A 85 8.81 0.85 2.74
N LEU A 86 8.36 -0.35 3.11
CA LEU A 86 7.02 -0.85 2.83
C LEU A 86 5.95 -0.02 3.56
N THR A 87 6.18 0.31 4.83
CA THR A 87 5.28 1.20 5.58
C THR A 87 5.20 2.56 4.90
N ASN A 88 6.32 3.14 4.48
CA ASN A 88 6.36 4.43 3.78
C ASN A 88 5.59 4.37 2.45
N ARG A 89 5.70 3.28 1.68
CA ARG A 89 4.90 3.06 0.47
C ARG A 89 3.40 3.04 0.77
N HIS A 90 2.98 2.39 1.84
CA HIS A 90 1.57 2.41 2.25
C HIS A 90 1.10 3.81 2.65
N LEU A 91 1.91 4.56 3.42
CA LEU A 91 1.56 5.93 3.80
C LEU A 91 1.49 6.86 2.57
N GLN A 92 2.33 6.65 1.56
CA GLN A 92 2.25 7.38 0.29
C GLN A 92 0.92 7.10 -0.43
N GLN A 93 0.53 5.83 -0.57
CA GLN A 93 -0.76 5.47 -1.18
C GLN A 93 -1.95 6.02 -0.38
N TYR A 94 -1.91 5.90 0.96
CA TYR A 94 -2.93 6.47 1.84
C TYR A 94 -3.08 7.97 1.61
N ARG A 95 -1.97 8.72 1.60
CA ARG A 95 -1.97 10.17 1.40
C ARG A 95 -2.50 10.55 0.03
N PHE A 96 -2.08 9.85 -1.02
CA PHE A 96 -2.59 10.04 -2.37
C PHE A 96 -4.11 9.92 -2.42
N LEU A 97 -4.68 8.89 -1.78
CA LEU A 97 -6.13 8.73 -1.69
C LEU A 97 -6.78 9.86 -0.89
N SER A 98 -6.26 10.19 0.29
CA SER A 98 -6.83 11.21 1.18
C SER A 98 -6.84 12.62 0.60
N GLN A 99 -5.92 12.92 -0.32
CA GLN A 99 -5.79 14.22 -0.99
C GLN A 99 -6.54 14.27 -2.32
N SER A 100 -7.05 13.12 -2.79
CA SER A 100 -7.79 13.03 -4.05
C SER A 100 -9.24 13.44 -3.86
N LYS A 101 -9.83 14.12 -4.86
CA LYS A 101 -11.22 14.61 -4.82
C LYS A 101 -12.29 13.52 -5.05
N GLY A 102 -11.88 12.27 -5.28
CA GLY A 102 -12.76 11.14 -5.61
C GLY A 102 -13.10 10.27 -4.40
N VAL A 103 -13.85 9.19 -4.63
CA VAL A 103 -14.19 8.21 -3.59
C VAL A 103 -13.14 7.10 -3.57
N ALA A 104 -12.44 6.99 -2.44
CA ALA A 104 -11.49 5.92 -2.20
C ALA A 104 -12.18 4.66 -1.68
N GLY A 105 -11.79 3.50 -2.22
CA GLY A 105 -12.12 2.20 -1.65
C GLY A 105 -10.86 1.49 -1.19
N VAL A 106 -10.93 0.92 0.02
CA VAL A 106 -9.82 0.23 0.64
C VAL A 106 -10.29 -1.09 1.22
N PHE A 107 -9.53 -2.14 0.93
CA PHE A 107 -9.77 -3.49 1.42
C PHE A 107 -8.47 -4.14 1.85
N GLN A 108 -8.53 -4.92 2.92
CA GLN A 108 -7.47 -5.82 3.35
C GLN A 108 -7.86 -7.23 2.93
N GLY A 109 -7.00 -7.90 2.17
CA GLY A 109 -7.18 -9.29 1.77
C GLY A 109 -6.07 -10.16 2.35
N THR A 110 -6.41 -11.10 3.22
CA THR A 110 -5.46 -12.08 3.77
C THR A 110 -5.50 -13.36 2.95
N THR A 111 -4.34 -13.83 2.49
CA THR A 111 -4.25 -15.04 1.65
C THR A 111 -4.69 -16.28 2.43
N SER A 112 -5.73 -16.97 1.95
CA SER A 112 -6.21 -18.24 2.52
C SER A 112 -5.39 -19.45 2.02
N SER A 113 -4.70 -19.28 0.89
CA SER A 113 -3.84 -20.27 0.25
C SER A 113 -2.53 -19.64 -0.18
N ARG A 114 -1.57 -20.46 -0.64
CA ARG A 114 -0.33 -19.95 -1.22
C ARG A 114 -0.65 -18.97 -2.35
N PHE A 115 0.13 -17.89 -2.43
CA PHE A 115 -0.04 -16.88 -3.46
C PHE A 115 1.17 -16.85 -4.39
N VAL A 116 0.93 -16.76 -5.69
CA VAL A 116 1.99 -16.68 -6.71
C VAL A 116 1.68 -15.55 -7.65
N THR A 117 2.68 -14.70 -7.91
CA THR A 117 2.61 -13.61 -8.88
C THR A 117 3.73 -13.79 -9.89
N GLY A 118 3.51 -13.39 -11.15
CA GLY A 118 4.63 -13.27 -12.09
C GLY A 118 5.17 -14.55 -12.73
N ILE A 119 4.42 -15.65 -12.76
CA ILE A 119 4.87 -16.93 -13.38
C ILE A 119 5.26 -16.77 -14.86
N GLY A 120 4.77 -15.73 -15.55
CA GLY A 120 5.11 -15.46 -16.95
C GLY A 120 6.47 -14.77 -17.16
N GLU A 121 7.13 -14.30 -16.10
CA GLU A 121 8.45 -13.70 -16.22
C GLU A 121 9.52 -14.77 -16.45
N SER A 122 10.45 -14.49 -17.35
CA SER A 122 11.56 -15.41 -17.64
C SER A 122 12.61 -15.34 -16.54
N HIS A 123 12.94 -16.49 -15.96
CA HIS A 123 14.06 -16.64 -15.04
C HIS A 123 14.78 -17.96 -15.33
N PRO A 124 16.11 -18.07 -15.15
CA PRO A 124 16.84 -19.32 -15.41
C PRO A 124 16.32 -20.54 -14.65
N ASN A 125 15.70 -20.34 -13.48
CA ASN A 125 15.03 -21.40 -12.70
C ASN A 125 13.59 -21.69 -13.18
N GLU A 126 13.30 -21.44 -14.46
CA GLU A 126 12.03 -21.63 -15.19
C GLU A 126 10.84 -20.81 -14.71
N ILE A 127 10.45 -20.92 -13.44
CA ILE A 127 9.27 -20.22 -12.89
C ILE A 127 9.72 -19.05 -12.04
N SER A 128 9.42 -17.84 -12.51
CA SER A 128 9.77 -16.61 -11.81
C SER A 128 8.67 -16.09 -10.88
N MET A 129 9.04 -15.09 -10.09
CA MET A 129 8.15 -14.28 -9.28
C MET A 129 8.40 -12.80 -9.55
N VAL A 130 7.33 -12.01 -9.59
CA VAL A 130 7.42 -10.54 -9.76
C VAL A 130 7.61 -9.87 -8.41
N PHE A 131 8.62 -8.99 -8.35
CA PHE A 131 8.92 -8.14 -7.21
C PHE A 131 8.81 -6.67 -7.61
N ASP A 132 8.41 -5.81 -6.67
CA ASP A 132 8.41 -4.38 -6.88
C ASP A 132 9.85 -3.89 -7.11
N TYR A 133 10.06 -3.11 -8.17
CA TYR A 133 11.38 -2.67 -8.57
C TYR A 133 12.11 -1.86 -7.50
N THR A 134 11.38 -1.13 -6.65
CA THR A 134 11.97 -0.24 -5.65
C THR A 134 12.13 -0.90 -4.28
N LEU A 135 11.16 -1.72 -3.89
CA LEU A 135 11.10 -2.35 -2.57
C LEU A 135 11.64 -3.78 -2.57
N GLY A 136 11.62 -4.48 -3.69
CA GLY A 136 12.01 -5.89 -3.75
C GLY A 136 11.03 -6.82 -3.04
N VAL A 137 9.76 -6.41 -2.86
CA VAL A 137 8.70 -7.23 -2.25
C VAL A 137 7.75 -7.76 -3.34
N PRO A 138 7.20 -8.99 -3.19
CA PRO A 138 6.19 -9.46 -4.11
C PRO A 138 4.94 -8.59 -3.98
N PHE A 139 4.34 -8.22 -5.12
CA PHE A 139 3.19 -7.34 -5.17
C PHE A 139 2.19 -7.80 -6.24
N ILE A 140 1.00 -7.22 -6.20
CA ILE A 140 -0.02 -7.41 -7.23
C ILE A 140 -0.21 -6.09 -7.95
N SER A 141 0.01 -6.08 -9.26
CA SER A 141 -0.12 -4.86 -10.04
C SER A 141 -1.57 -4.38 -10.10
N GLY A 142 -1.76 -3.06 -10.15
CA GLY A 142 -3.06 -2.42 -10.32
C GLY A 142 -3.74 -2.87 -11.62
N SER A 143 -2.99 -3.19 -12.66
CA SER A 143 -3.52 -3.74 -13.92
C SER A 143 -4.06 -5.16 -13.75
N SER A 144 -3.36 -6.04 -13.02
CA SER A 144 -3.85 -7.38 -12.71
C SER A 144 -5.11 -7.32 -11.85
N ILE A 145 -5.15 -6.43 -10.85
CA ILE A 145 -6.35 -6.20 -10.02
C ILE A 145 -7.49 -5.71 -10.91
N LYS A 146 -7.27 -4.68 -11.73
CA LYS A 146 -8.27 -4.14 -12.66
C LYS A 146 -8.85 -5.23 -13.56
N GLY A 147 -8.01 -6.06 -14.16
CA GLY A 147 -8.43 -7.14 -15.06
C GLY A 147 -9.28 -8.20 -14.35
N ALA A 148 -8.87 -8.62 -13.16
CA ALA A 148 -9.62 -9.59 -12.37
C ALA A 148 -10.96 -9.04 -11.90
N VAL A 149 -11.01 -7.78 -11.44
CA VAL A 149 -12.25 -7.12 -11.03
C VAL A 149 -13.19 -6.92 -12.19
N ARG A 150 -12.68 -6.49 -13.36
CA ARG A 150 -13.47 -6.38 -14.61
C ARG A 150 -14.10 -7.73 -14.97
N MET A 151 -13.32 -8.81 -14.96
CA MET A 151 -13.82 -10.14 -15.26
C MET A 151 -14.87 -10.59 -14.23
N ALA A 152 -14.64 -10.33 -12.95
CA ALA A 152 -15.58 -10.67 -11.90
C ALA A 152 -16.91 -9.91 -12.00
N CYS A 153 -16.88 -8.62 -12.36
CA CYS A 153 -18.09 -7.85 -12.66
C CYS A 153 -18.87 -8.46 -13.83
N LEU A 154 -18.18 -8.74 -14.94
CA LEU A 154 -18.80 -9.32 -16.14
C LEU A 154 -19.38 -10.70 -15.86
N GLN A 155 -18.66 -11.54 -15.10
CA GLN A 155 -19.12 -12.86 -14.70
C GLN A 155 -20.42 -12.79 -13.89
N LYS A 156 -20.55 -11.84 -12.94
CA LYS A 156 -21.78 -11.64 -12.17
C LYS A 156 -22.94 -11.10 -13.02
N GLU A 157 -22.61 -10.34 -14.06
CA GLU A 157 -23.60 -9.84 -15.01
C GLU A 157 -24.16 -10.98 -15.87
N VAL A 158 -23.31 -11.84 -16.41
CA VAL A 158 -23.73 -12.84 -17.41
C VAL A 158 -24.14 -14.19 -16.82
N LEU A 159 -23.64 -14.56 -15.63
CA LEU A 159 -23.92 -15.86 -15.02
C LEU A 159 -24.98 -15.80 -13.93
N ASN A 160 -25.76 -16.87 -13.83
CA ASN A 160 -26.61 -17.18 -12.70
C ASN A 160 -25.77 -17.59 -11.47
N ALA A 161 -26.41 -17.68 -10.31
CA ALA A 161 -25.75 -18.09 -9.06
C ALA A 161 -25.15 -19.51 -9.11
N ASP A 162 -25.71 -20.39 -9.95
CA ASP A 162 -25.23 -21.76 -10.20
C ASP A 162 -24.10 -21.83 -11.25
N GLY A 163 -23.67 -20.68 -11.80
CA GLY A 163 -22.63 -20.59 -12.82
C GLY A 163 -23.11 -20.82 -14.25
N THR A 164 -24.40 -21.05 -14.48
CA THR A 164 -24.96 -21.17 -15.83
C THR A 164 -25.09 -19.80 -16.49
N LEU A 165 -24.95 -19.75 -17.82
CA LEU A 165 -25.15 -18.51 -18.58
C LEU A 165 -26.62 -18.09 -18.53
N LYS A 166 -26.90 -16.81 -18.22
CA LYS A 166 -28.28 -16.29 -18.26
C LYS A 166 -28.81 -16.33 -19.70
N PRO A 167 -30.04 -16.82 -19.93
CA PRO A 167 -30.58 -17.01 -21.28
C PRO A 167 -30.54 -15.77 -22.17
N GLN A 168 -30.71 -14.58 -21.60
CA GLN A 168 -30.68 -13.30 -22.34
C GLN A 168 -29.33 -13.00 -23.03
N TYR A 169 -28.23 -13.62 -22.59
CA TYR A 169 -26.90 -13.41 -23.15
C TYR A 169 -26.42 -14.59 -24.03
N SER A 170 -27.26 -15.58 -24.31
CA SER A 170 -26.85 -16.82 -25.01
C SER A 170 -26.28 -16.58 -26.41
N ASN A 171 -26.70 -15.50 -27.07
CA ASN A 171 -26.34 -15.16 -28.45
C ASN A 171 -25.47 -13.89 -28.53
N GLN A 172 -24.94 -13.42 -27.40
CA GLN A 172 -24.10 -12.22 -27.35
C GLN A 172 -22.65 -12.58 -27.02
N THR A 173 -21.71 -11.84 -27.61
CA THR A 173 -20.31 -11.93 -27.19
C THR A 173 -20.13 -11.19 -25.87
N LEU A 174 -19.13 -11.60 -25.08
CA LEU A 174 -18.76 -10.88 -23.86
C LEU A 174 -18.39 -9.41 -24.12
N GLU A 175 -17.84 -9.13 -25.31
CA GLU A 175 -17.48 -7.79 -25.75
C GLU A 175 -18.72 -6.91 -25.96
N ALA A 176 -19.78 -7.45 -26.58
CA ALA A 176 -21.04 -6.76 -26.77
C ALA A 176 -21.73 -6.46 -25.42
N VAL A 177 -21.82 -7.47 -24.54
CA VAL A 177 -22.36 -7.29 -23.18
C VAL A 177 -21.59 -6.22 -22.42
N TYR A 178 -20.25 -6.24 -22.52
CA TYR A 178 -19.41 -5.27 -21.85
C TYR A 178 -19.65 -3.85 -22.39
N ALA A 179 -19.74 -3.68 -23.71
CA ALA A 179 -19.95 -2.38 -24.36
C ALA A 179 -21.28 -1.71 -23.98
N GLU A 180 -22.31 -2.49 -23.70
CA GLU A 180 -23.64 -1.99 -23.28
C GLU A 180 -23.76 -1.78 -21.75
N SER A 181 -22.77 -2.22 -20.98
CA SER A 181 -22.79 -2.15 -19.51
C SER A 181 -22.21 -0.85 -18.95
N SER A 182 -22.54 -0.55 -17.69
CA SER A 182 -21.87 0.52 -16.92
C SER A 182 -20.39 0.23 -16.62
N PHE A 183 -19.87 -0.94 -17.00
CA PHE A 183 -18.46 -1.30 -16.81
C PHE A 183 -17.53 -0.50 -17.73
N VAL A 184 -18.00 -0.04 -18.89
CA VAL A 184 -17.22 0.83 -19.79
C VAL A 184 -16.81 2.11 -19.06
N GLU A 185 -17.72 2.67 -18.27
CA GLU A 185 -17.44 3.87 -17.47
C GLU A 185 -16.39 3.60 -16.39
N LEU A 186 -16.43 2.43 -15.74
CA LEU A 186 -15.47 2.05 -14.69
C LEU A 186 -14.07 1.78 -15.25
N PHE A 187 -13.98 0.93 -16.27
CA PHE A 187 -12.70 0.34 -16.70
C PHE A 187 -12.21 0.86 -18.06
N GLY A 188 -13.05 1.59 -18.81
CA GLY A 188 -12.79 2.02 -20.19
C GLY A 188 -13.30 1.02 -21.23
N PRO A 189 -13.09 1.30 -22.53
CA PRO A 189 -13.51 0.42 -23.63
C PRO A 189 -12.80 -0.93 -23.59
N TRP A 190 -13.38 -1.90 -24.29
CA TRP A 190 -12.81 -3.25 -24.38
C TRP A 190 -11.49 -3.24 -25.17
N ASP A 191 -11.48 -2.61 -26.36
CA ASP A 191 -10.28 -2.37 -27.16
C ASP A 191 -9.67 -1.00 -26.79
N PRO A 192 -8.40 -0.95 -26.36
CA PRO A 192 -7.69 0.30 -26.09
C PRO A 192 -7.58 1.26 -27.29
N LYS A 193 -7.72 0.78 -28.53
CA LYS A 193 -7.71 1.59 -29.76
C LYS A 193 -9.02 2.34 -29.99
N ASP A 194 -10.08 1.95 -29.28
CA ASP A 194 -11.34 2.63 -29.32
C ASP A 194 -11.24 3.94 -28.51
N ASN A 195 -11.23 5.08 -29.20
CA ASN A 195 -11.03 6.40 -28.61
C ASN A 195 -12.26 6.91 -27.79
N GLY A 196 -13.28 6.07 -27.58
CA GLY A 196 -14.59 6.48 -27.07
C GLY A 196 -14.65 6.90 -25.61
N SER A 197 -13.80 6.40 -24.69
CA SER A 197 -13.81 6.81 -23.27
C SER A 197 -12.60 6.34 -22.46
N ARG A 198 -12.31 7.00 -21.33
CA ARG A 198 -11.31 6.55 -20.35
C ARG A 198 -12.02 6.05 -19.09
N GLY A 199 -11.58 4.91 -18.56
CA GLY A 199 -12.09 4.39 -17.30
C GLY A 199 -11.96 5.40 -16.14
N LYS A 200 -12.99 5.44 -15.31
CA LYS A 200 -13.10 6.38 -14.18
C LYS A 200 -12.57 5.83 -12.86
N VAL A 201 -12.04 4.60 -12.84
CA VAL A 201 -11.39 4.01 -11.66
C VAL A 201 -9.89 3.90 -11.85
N VAL A 202 -9.14 4.34 -10.84
CA VAL A 202 -7.70 4.12 -10.72
C VAL A 202 -7.47 3.01 -9.70
N PHE A 203 -6.90 1.90 -10.14
CA PHE A 203 -6.45 0.82 -9.27
C PHE A 203 -4.98 1.03 -8.92
N LEU A 204 -4.66 1.08 -7.62
CA LEU A 204 -3.27 1.10 -7.16
C LEU A 204 -2.74 -0.32 -7.02
N ASP A 205 -1.43 -0.46 -7.11
CA ASP A 205 -0.75 -1.71 -6.81
C ASP A 205 -1.04 -2.14 -5.36
N ALA A 206 -1.33 -3.43 -5.16
CA ALA A 206 -1.52 -4.00 -3.84
C ALA A 206 -0.20 -4.57 -3.31
N PHE A 207 0.23 -4.02 -2.19
CA PHE A 207 1.40 -4.44 -1.46
C PHE A 207 1.00 -5.24 -0.21
N PRO A 208 1.84 -6.20 0.22
CA PRO A 208 1.64 -6.87 1.50
C PRO A 208 1.79 -5.85 2.65
N LEU A 209 0.99 -5.99 3.70
CA LEU A 209 0.96 -5.07 4.84
C LEU A 209 2.27 -5.09 5.63
N GLU A 210 2.84 -6.29 5.77
CA GLU A 210 4.14 -6.55 6.37
C GLU A 210 4.96 -7.37 5.35
N PRO A 211 6.31 -7.35 5.41
CA PRO A 211 7.14 -8.15 4.52
C PRO A 211 6.73 -9.64 4.59
N PRO A 212 6.25 -10.24 3.49
CA PRO A 212 5.72 -11.60 3.51
C PRO A 212 6.85 -12.63 3.64
N SER A 213 6.54 -13.84 4.06
CA SER A 213 7.50 -14.96 3.95
C SER A 213 7.32 -15.69 2.63
N LEU A 214 8.45 -16.02 1.99
CA LEU A 214 8.47 -16.86 0.80
C LEU A 214 8.79 -18.31 1.16
N GLU A 215 8.16 -19.22 0.44
CA GLU A 215 8.37 -20.66 0.56
C GLU A 215 8.46 -21.30 -0.83
N ALA A 216 9.29 -22.33 -0.95
CA ALA A 216 9.37 -23.14 -2.16
C ALA A 216 8.15 -24.08 -2.24
N ASP A 217 7.59 -24.20 -3.43
CA ASP A 217 6.55 -25.18 -3.75
C ASP A 217 6.93 -25.93 -5.04
N ILE A 218 6.22 -27.01 -5.35
CA ILE A 218 6.57 -27.96 -6.40
C ILE A 218 5.39 -28.25 -7.32
N ILE A 219 5.66 -28.34 -8.62
CA ILE A 219 4.75 -28.94 -9.60
C ILE A 219 5.45 -30.10 -10.28
N ASN A 220 4.71 -31.18 -10.48
CA ASN A 220 5.16 -32.37 -11.19
C ASN A 220 4.32 -32.55 -12.47
N PRO A 221 4.73 -32.00 -13.62
CA PRO A 221 4.06 -32.29 -14.87
C PRO A 221 4.33 -33.74 -15.29
N HIS A 222 3.27 -34.47 -15.63
CA HIS A 222 3.37 -35.86 -16.06
C HIS A 222 3.51 -36.02 -17.58
N TYR A 223 3.05 -35.04 -18.38
CA TYR A 223 2.99 -35.16 -19.85
C TYR A 223 3.85 -34.13 -20.59
N ASN A 224 5.07 -33.84 -20.10
CA ASN A 224 5.95 -32.85 -20.71
C ASN A 224 6.21 -33.09 -22.20
N LYS A 225 6.42 -34.36 -22.60
CA LYS A 225 6.71 -34.71 -24.00
C LYS A 225 5.49 -34.50 -24.91
N TYR A 226 4.28 -34.65 -24.36
CA TYR A 226 3.05 -34.37 -25.10
C TYR A 226 2.90 -32.87 -25.39
N TYR A 227 3.11 -32.01 -24.39
CA TYR A 227 3.06 -30.57 -24.60
C TYR A 227 4.16 -30.06 -25.54
N GLN A 228 5.31 -30.75 -25.58
CA GLN A 228 6.39 -30.50 -26.55
C GLN A 228 6.11 -31.09 -27.94
N LYS A 229 4.97 -31.77 -28.14
CA LYS A 229 4.58 -32.45 -29.38
C LYS A 229 5.56 -33.53 -29.84
N THR A 230 6.30 -34.14 -28.91
CA THR A 230 7.29 -35.18 -29.22
C THR A 230 6.78 -36.60 -28.94
N HIS A 231 5.76 -36.79 -28.11
CA HIS A 231 5.12 -38.09 -27.81
C HIS A 231 3.64 -37.93 -27.49
N PHE A 232 2.90 -39.05 -27.47
CA PHE A 232 1.51 -39.10 -26.99
C PHE A 232 1.43 -38.95 -25.45
N PRO A 233 0.27 -38.54 -24.87
CA PRO A 233 0.10 -38.36 -23.44
C PRO A 233 -0.13 -39.73 -22.77
N THR A 234 0.93 -40.50 -22.66
CA THR A 234 0.95 -41.83 -22.03
C THR A 234 1.34 -41.72 -20.56
N ASP A 235 0.75 -42.56 -19.71
CA ASP A 235 0.98 -42.59 -18.24
C ASP A 235 2.34 -43.20 -17.84
N ASP A 236 3.21 -43.51 -18.80
CA ASP A 236 4.54 -44.08 -18.60
C ASP A 236 5.65 -43.01 -18.49
N GLN A 237 5.28 -41.73 -18.55
CA GLN A 237 6.22 -40.62 -18.46
C GLN A 237 6.57 -40.30 -17.00
N SER A 238 7.88 -40.28 -16.70
CA SER A 238 8.37 -39.87 -15.38
C SER A 238 8.07 -38.39 -15.10
N PRO A 239 7.52 -38.04 -13.92
CA PRO A 239 7.30 -36.65 -13.54
C PRO A 239 8.63 -35.91 -13.42
N VAL A 240 8.63 -34.63 -13.82
CA VAL A 240 9.79 -33.74 -13.65
C VAL A 240 9.46 -32.68 -12.59
N PRO A 241 10.01 -32.78 -11.37
CA PRO A 241 9.86 -31.77 -10.33
C PRO A 241 10.31 -30.38 -10.79
N ILE A 242 9.42 -29.40 -10.75
CA ILE A 242 9.73 -27.99 -10.98
C ILE A 242 9.40 -27.22 -9.70
N PHE A 243 10.43 -26.70 -9.05
CA PHE A 243 10.30 -25.87 -7.85
C PHE A 243 10.06 -24.40 -8.23
N PHE A 244 9.26 -23.69 -7.44
CA PHE A 244 8.99 -22.26 -7.64
C PHE A 244 8.70 -21.56 -6.30
N MET A 245 8.85 -20.24 -6.29
CA MET A 245 8.61 -19.43 -5.09
C MET A 245 7.13 -19.09 -4.94
N THR A 246 6.65 -19.13 -3.70
CA THR A 246 5.28 -18.77 -3.32
C THR A 246 5.31 -17.85 -2.09
N VAL A 247 4.35 -16.93 -2.02
CA VAL A 247 4.04 -16.22 -0.77
C VAL A 247 3.20 -17.14 0.11
N LYS A 248 3.58 -17.23 1.38
CA LYS A 248 2.89 -18.04 2.39
C LYS A 248 1.42 -17.60 2.57
N PRO A 249 0.51 -18.54 2.91
CA PRO A 249 -0.80 -18.19 3.48
C PRO A 249 -0.67 -17.22 4.68
N ASP A 250 -1.79 -16.63 5.08
CA ASP A 250 -1.89 -15.66 6.17
C ASP A 250 -1.11 -14.35 5.92
N THR A 251 -0.85 -14.03 4.65
CA THR A 251 -0.28 -12.75 4.25
C THR A 251 -1.39 -11.77 3.89
N THR A 252 -1.48 -10.65 4.61
CA THR A 252 -2.42 -9.59 4.29
C THR A 252 -1.86 -8.66 3.22
N PHE A 253 -2.58 -8.49 2.11
CA PHE A 253 -2.37 -7.46 1.11
C PHE A 253 -3.38 -6.31 1.28
N VAL A 254 -2.97 -5.09 0.96
CA VAL A 254 -3.85 -3.91 1.00
C VAL A 254 -4.19 -3.47 -0.41
N PHE A 255 -5.48 -3.58 -0.75
CA PHE A 255 -6.05 -3.21 -2.04
C PHE A 255 -6.66 -1.82 -1.95
N ARG A 256 -6.27 -0.95 -2.88
CA ARG A 256 -6.69 0.45 -2.92
C ARG A 256 -7.11 0.83 -4.32
N PHE A 257 -8.24 1.53 -4.42
CA PHE A 257 -8.68 2.14 -5.67
C PHE A 257 -9.31 3.50 -5.40
N LEU A 258 -9.36 4.33 -6.44
CA LEU A 258 -9.95 5.66 -6.44
C LEU A 258 -10.95 5.76 -7.58
N ILE A 259 -12.21 6.03 -7.25
CA ILE A 259 -13.25 6.36 -8.20
C ILE A 259 -13.21 7.88 -8.42
N LYS A 260 -13.13 8.31 -9.69
CA LYS A 260 -13.15 9.74 -10.03
C LYS A 260 -14.48 10.40 -9.63
N PRO A 261 -14.47 11.71 -9.36
CA PRO A 261 -15.70 12.45 -9.04
C PRO A 261 -16.78 12.29 -10.13
N GLY A 262 -18.03 12.13 -9.72
CA GLY A 262 -19.19 12.01 -10.61
C GLY A 262 -19.50 10.59 -11.10
N SER A 263 -19.00 9.57 -10.40
CA SER A 263 -19.26 8.13 -10.67
C SER A 263 -19.37 7.32 -9.37
N GLU A 264 -19.75 7.97 -8.29
CA GLU A 264 -19.84 7.40 -6.94
C GLU A 264 -20.93 6.32 -6.83
N ASP A 265 -21.95 6.41 -7.67
CA ASP A 265 -23.05 5.45 -7.82
C ASP A 265 -22.55 4.04 -8.22
N LEU A 266 -21.44 3.97 -8.96
CA LEU A 266 -20.84 2.70 -9.40
C LEU A 266 -19.97 2.02 -8.34
N SER A 267 -19.78 2.64 -7.16
CA SER A 267 -18.96 2.11 -6.07
C SER A 267 -19.42 0.74 -5.57
N GLN A 268 -20.73 0.51 -5.50
CA GLN A 268 -21.27 -0.77 -5.05
C GLN A 268 -20.96 -1.91 -6.02
N THR A 269 -21.11 -1.66 -7.32
CA THR A 269 -20.77 -2.61 -8.39
C THR A 269 -19.29 -2.97 -8.33
N LEU A 270 -18.43 -1.97 -8.20
CA LEU A 270 -16.99 -2.16 -8.07
C LEU A 270 -16.60 -2.96 -6.82
N ASN A 271 -17.21 -2.66 -5.66
CA ASN A 271 -16.98 -3.39 -4.42
C ASN A 271 -17.38 -4.87 -4.54
N ARG A 272 -18.53 -5.17 -5.15
CA ARG A 272 -18.98 -6.54 -5.39
C ARG A 272 -18.05 -7.29 -6.35
N GLY A 273 -17.60 -6.62 -7.41
CA GLY A 273 -16.61 -7.15 -8.35
C GLY A 273 -15.30 -7.49 -7.64
N LEU A 274 -14.79 -6.60 -6.80
CA LEU A 274 -13.56 -6.82 -6.03
C LEU A 274 -13.69 -8.00 -5.06
N LEU A 275 -14.79 -8.06 -4.29
CA LEU A 275 -15.03 -9.17 -3.38
C LEU A 275 -15.12 -10.51 -4.12
N THR A 276 -15.76 -10.54 -5.28
CA THR A 276 -15.84 -11.73 -6.14
C THR A 276 -14.46 -12.11 -6.67
N ALA A 277 -13.70 -11.14 -7.19
CA ALA A 277 -12.36 -11.37 -7.71
C ALA A 277 -11.42 -11.96 -6.63
N LEU A 278 -11.43 -11.39 -5.42
CA LEU A 278 -10.55 -11.81 -4.33
C LEU A 278 -10.97 -13.14 -3.69
N LYS A 279 -12.27 -13.35 -3.44
CA LYS A 279 -12.77 -14.53 -2.71
C LYS A 279 -12.99 -15.74 -3.62
N GLN A 280 -13.56 -15.53 -4.81
CA GLN A 280 -14.03 -16.62 -5.68
C GLN A 280 -13.03 -16.94 -6.78
N ASN A 281 -12.61 -15.92 -7.54
CA ASN A 281 -11.77 -16.10 -8.72
C ASN A 281 -10.29 -16.27 -8.35
N GLY A 282 -9.85 -15.56 -7.33
CA GLY A 282 -8.44 -15.45 -6.92
C GLY A 282 -7.65 -14.47 -7.77
N LEU A 283 -6.49 -14.06 -7.25
CA LEU A 283 -5.51 -13.24 -7.96
C LEU A 283 -4.18 -13.98 -8.11
N GLY A 284 -3.40 -13.54 -9.09
CA GLY A 284 -2.09 -14.13 -9.39
C GLY A 284 -2.21 -15.32 -10.34
N ALA A 285 -1.26 -16.23 -10.24
CA ALA A 285 -1.18 -17.40 -11.10
C ALA A 285 -1.75 -18.65 -10.42
N LYS A 286 -2.07 -19.67 -11.24
CA LYS A 286 -2.57 -20.99 -10.78
C LYS A 286 -3.83 -20.90 -9.92
N THR A 287 -4.67 -19.90 -10.17
CA THR A 287 -5.93 -19.69 -9.44
C THR A 287 -6.92 -20.84 -9.61
N ALA A 288 -6.89 -21.55 -10.75
CA ALA A 288 -7.70 -22.75 -10.97
C ALA A 288 -7.30 -23.92 -10.05
N LEU A 289 -6.05 -23.96 -9.58
CA LEU A 289 -5.55 -24.93 -8.61
C LEU A 289 -5.74 -24.47 -7.16
N GLY A 290 -6.45 -23.35 -6.94
CA GLY A 290 -6.76 -22.83 -5.60
C GLY A 290 -5.76 -21.82 -5.04
N TYR A 291 -4.71 -21.44 -5.78
CA TYR A 291 -3.78 -20.40 -5.34
C TYR A 291 -4.43 -19.01 -5.32
N GLY A 292 -3.90 -18.13 -4.46
CA GLY A 292 -4.26 -16.72 -4.43
C GLY A 292 -5.72 -16.43 -4.10
N ARG A 293 -6.31 -17.19 -3.17
CA ARG A 293 -7.61 -16.88 -2.57
C ARG A 293 -7.43 -16.01 -1.34
N PHE A 294 -8.38 -15.11 -1.09
CA PHE A 294 -8.28 -14.13 -0.01
C PHE A 294 -9.54 -14.12 0.87
N GLU A 295 -9.33 -14.01 2.17
CA GLU A 295 -10.33 -13.49 3.11
C GLU A 295 -10.25 -11.97 3.11
N VAL A 296 -11.40 -11.29 2.97
CA VAL A 296 -11.43 -9.85 2.71
C VAL A 296 -12.21 -9.12 3.78
N LYS A 297 -11.62 -8.05 4.33
CA LYS A 297 -12.27 -7.08 5.22
C LYS A 297 -12.13 -5.65 4.64
N PRO A 298 -13.18 -4.82 4.70
CA PRO A 298 -13.11 -3.43 4.23
C PRO A 298 -12.31 -2.55 5.20
N GLY A 299 -11.78 -1.46 4.68
CA GLY A 299 -11.12 -0.40 5.45
C GLY A 299 -9.60 -0.46 5.44
N GLU A 300 -8.99 0.68 5.76
CA GLU A 300 -7.56 0.82 5.97
C GLU A 300 -7.08 0.00 7.19
N PRO A 301 -5.85 -0.54 7.18
CA PRO A 301 -5.24 -1.12 8.36
C PRO A 301 -5.19 -0.09 9.52
N GLU A 302 -5.69 -0.49 10.69
CA GLU A 302 -5.82 0.39 11.86
C GLU A 302 -4.48 1.03 12.27
N THR A 303 -3.38 0.28 12.12
CA THR A 303 -2.03 0.75 12.42
C THR A 303 -1.61 1.93 11.54
N LEU A 304 -1.96 1.90 10.25
CA LEU A 304 -1.65 2.96 9.29
C LEU A 304 -2.57 4.17 9.47
N ASP A 305 -3.88 3.94 9.63
CA ASP A 305 -4.88 4.98 9.86
C ASP A 305 -4.57 5.78 11.13
N ARG A 306 -4.27 5.09 12.24
CA ARG A 306 -3.86 5.72 13.50
C ARG A 306 -2.59 6.55 13.35
N ARG A 307 -1.62 6.07 12.55
CA ARG A 307 -0.34 6.77 12.32
C ARG A 307 -0.55 8.07 11.54
N GLU A 308 -1.38 8.07 10.49
CA GLU A 308 -1.67 9.28 9.73
C GLU A 308 -2.54 10.26 10.51
N LYS A 309 -3.54 9.81 11.26
CA LYS A 309 -4.34 10.68 12.14
C LYS A 309 -3.47 11.43 13.14
N LYS A 310 -2.56 10.73 13.82
CA LYS A 310 -1.58 11.35 14.74
C LYS A 310 -0.68 12.36 14.04
N ARG A 311 -0.23 12.07 12.82
CA ARG A 311 0.62 12.98 12.03
C ARG A 311 -0.13 14.25 11.66
N VAL A 312 -1.37 14.11 11.16
CA VAL A 312 -2.22 15.24 10.78
C VAL A 312 -2.50 16.14 11.98
N GLU A 313 -2.80 15.55 13.15
CA GLU A 313 -3.02 16.32 14.38
C GLU A 313 -1.78 17.11 14.78
N LYS A 314 -0.61 16.47 14.80
CA LYS A 314 0.67 17.13 15.10
C LYS A 314 0.99 18.27 14.13
N GLU A 315 0.68 18.10 12.84
CA GLU A 315 0.91 19.15 11.84
C GLU A 315 -0.06 20.32 12.02
N LYS A 316 -1.33 20.06 12.35
CA LYS A 316 -2.29 21.12 12.69
C LYS A 316 -1.85 21.92 13.92
N GLU A 317 -1.41 21.23 14.97
CA GLU A 317 -0.85 21.88 16.17
C GLU A 317 0.38 22.73 15.82
N ARG A 318 1.26 22.24 14.95
CA ARG A 318 2.45 22.98 14.50
C ARG A 318 2.06 24.24 13.71
N LEU A 319 1.12 24.13 12.77
CA LEU A 319 0.65 25.27 11.98
C LEU A 319 -0.06 26.31 12.86
N ALA A 320 -0.87 25.87 13.82
CA ALA A 320 -1.50 26.76 14.79
C ALA A 320 -0.46 27.53 15.63
N ARG A 321 0.60 26.86 16.09
CA ARG A 321 1.70 27.52 16.80
C ARG A 321 2.42 28.56 15.95
N ILE A 322 2.72 28.24 14.69
CA ILE A 322 3.37 29.20 13.78
C ILE A 322 2.46 30.40 13.53
N GLN A 323 1.16 30.17 13.35
CA GLN A 323 0.18 31.24 13.17
C GLN A 323 0.04 32.12 14.43
N ASP A 324 0.03 31.51 15.61
CA ASP A 324 0.05 32.19 16.90
C ASP A 324 1.31 33.07 17.06
N GLU A 325 2.49 32.54 16.74
CA GLU A 325 3.76 33.27 16.79
C GLU A 325 3.76 34.48 15.82
N GLN A 326 3.27 34.29 14.59
CA GLN A 326 3.14 35.36 13.60
C GLN A 326 2.14 36.45 14.02
N LEU A 327 1.00 36.05 14.59
CA LEU A 327 0.01 37.00 15.09
C LEU A 327 0.55 37.76 16.30
N GLN A 328 1.23 37.09 17.22
CA GLN A 328 1.85 37.71 18.38
C GLN A 328 2.91 38.75 17.98
N ALA A 329 3.68 38.49 16.92
CA ALA A 329 4.70 39.42 16.42
C ALA A 329 4.11 40.62 15.66
N SER A 330 2.99 40.43 14.94
CA SER A 330 2.38 41.47 14.09
C SER A 330 1.34 42.33 14.82
N ASP A 331 0.48 41.71 15.63
CA ASP A 331 -0.52 42.37 16.46
C ASP A 331 -0.55 41.72 17.87
N PRO A 332 0.38 42.12 18.76
CA PRO A 332 0.44 41.62 20.13
C PRO A 332 -0.88 41.83 20.91
N VAL A 333 -1.63 42.88 20.57
CA VAL A 333 -2.91 43.25 21.18
C VAL A 333 -4.01 42.31 20.71
N GLY A 334 -4.14 42.13 19.40
CA GLY A 334 -5.08 41.20 18.77
C GLY A 334 -4.85 39.75 19.21
N PHE A 335 -3.59 39.32 19.29
CA PHE A 335 -3.23 37.99 19.78
C PHE A 335 -3.75 37.71 21.20
N ARG A 336 -3.53 38.65 22.14
CA ARG A 336 -4.02 38.53 23.53
C ARG A 336 -5.55 38.45 23.59
N LEU A 337 -6.25 39.25 22.78
CA LEU A 337 -7.72 39.22 22.69
C LEU A 337 -8.22 37.89 22.11
N GLN A 338 -7.56 37.38 21.07
CA GLN A 338 -7.89 36.08 20.47
C GLN A 338 -7.72 34.94 21.47
N LYS A 339 -6.63 34.90 22.24
CA LYS A 339 -6.42 33.89 23.28
C LYS A 339 -7.49 33.96 24.38
N ILE A 340 -7.96 35.16 24.75
CA ILE A 340 -9.10 35.32 25.66
C ILE A 340 -10.40 34.80 25.02
N ARG A 341 -10.58 34.97 23.71
CA ARG A 341 -11.76 34.51 22.96
C ARG A 341 -11.84 32.99 22.86
N GLU A 342 -10.73 32.34 22.56
CA GLU A 342 -10.62 30.89 22.35
C GLU A 342 -10.85 30.09 23.64
N GLN A 343 -10.66 30.72 24.79
CA GLN A 343 -10.79 30.05 26.08
C GLN A 343 -12.26 29.77 26.42
N THR A 344 -12.66 28.51 26.33
CA THR A 344 -14.04 28.06 26.64
C THR A 344 -14.26 27.84 28.13
N HIS A 345 -13.19 27.62 28.90
CA HIS A 345 -13.30 27.42 30.34
C HIS A 345 -13.49 28.77 31.06
N SER A 346 -14.68 28.98 31.64
CA SER A 346 -15.09 30.27 32.24
C SER A 346 -14.10 30.80 33.29
N GLN A 347 -13.49 29.90 34.09
CA GLN A 347 -12.56 30.32 35.15
C GLN A 347 -11.19 30.74 34.59
N GLU A 348 -10.68 30.05 33.55
CA GLU A 348 -9.38 30.36 32.95
C GLU A 348 -9.46 31.67 32.17
N ARG A 349 -10.56 31.88 31.44
CA ARG A 349 -10.82 33.13 30.73
C ARG A 349 -10.88 34.33 31.69
N VAL A 350 -11.53 34.15 32.85
CA VAL A 350 -11.56 35.17 33.90
C VAL A 350 -10.17 35.48 34.46
N ASN A 351 -9.31 34.46 34.64
CA ASN A 351 -7.95 34.66 35.11
C ASN A 351 -7.12 35.45 34.09
N MET A 352 -7.26 35.16 32.80
CA MET A 352 -6.59 35.90 31.72
C MET A 352 -7.06 37.36 31.63
N ILE A 353 -8.36 37.62 31.78
CA ILE A 353 -8.89 38.99 31.82
C ILE A 353 -8.29 39.77 33.00
N ASN A 354 -8.17 39.13 34.18
CA ASN A 354 -7.57 39.76 35.35
C ASN A 354 -6.08 40.07 35.16
N SER A 355 -5.31 39.16 34.54
CA SER A 355 -3.89 39.39 34.29
C SER A 355 -3.68 40.55 33.33
N VAL A 356 -4.52 40.65 32.29
CA VAL A 356 -4.50 41.74 31.32
C VAL A 356 -4.90 43.08 31.96
N LEU A 357 -5.88 43.10 32.86
CA LEU A 357 -6.25 44.31 33.61
C LEU A 357 -5.11 44.82 34.52
N ALA A 358 -4.28 43.92 35.04
CA ALA A 358 -3.12 44.26 35.85
C ALA A 358 -1.95 44.83 35.03
N ASP A 359 -1.89 44.52 33.73
CA ASP A 359 -0.83 44.99 32.84
C ASP A 359 -1.01 46.46 32.46
N LYS A 360 -0.19 47.35 33.05
CA LYS A 360 -0.28 48.80 32.85
C LYS A 360 0.18 49.28 31.48
N THR A 361 0.88 48.46 30.70
CA THR A 361 1.48 48.89 29.43
C THR A 361 0.54 48.78 28.23
N LEU A 362 -0.69 48.27 28.43
CA LEU A 362 -1.67 48.09 27.35
C LEU A 362 -2.42 49.40 27.02
N PRO A 363 -2.62 49.72 25.73
CA PRO A 363 -3.30 50.94 25.29
C PRO A 363 -4.82 50.89 25.53
N ALA A 364 -5.49 52.05 25.56
CA ALA A 364 -6.94 52.14 25.73
C ALA A 364 -7.73 51.37 24.65
N ASP A 365 -7.25 51.38 23.40
CA ASP A 365 -7.85 50.64 22.27
C ASP A 365 -8.00 49.13 22.57
N PHE A 366 -7.04 48.54 23.30
CA PHE A 366 -7.13 47.15 23.73
C PHE A 366 -8.39 46.90 24.60
N PHE A 367 -8.64 47.78 25.57
CA PHE A 367 -9.75 47.62 26.52
C PHE A 367 -11.10 47.90 25.86
N SER A 368 -11.14 48.78 24.86
CA SER A 368 -12.32 49.00 24.00
C SER A 368 -12.69 47.72 23.24
N ARG A 369 -11.73 47.09 22.56
CA ARG A 369 -11.95 45.82 21.86
C ARG A 369 -12.27 44.66 22.80
N LEU A 370 -11.68 44.63 24.00
CA LEU A 370 -12.02 43.65 25.04
C LEU A 370 -13.48 43.80 25.49
N LYS A 371 -13.97 45.04 25.63
CA LYS A 371 -15.37 45.33 25.98
C LYS A 371 -16.32 44.83 24.89
N GLU A 372 -16.02 45.07 23.62
CA GLU A 372 -16.80 44.56 22.48
C GLU A 372 -16.86 43.02 22.49
N LEU A 373 -15.73 42.34 22.66
CA LEU A 373 -15.64 40.88 22.74
C LEU A 373 -16.50 40.31 23.88
N LEU A 374 -16.50 40.96 25.04
CA LEU A 374 -17.34 40.57 26.18
C LEU A 374 -18.83 40.85 25.94
N GLN A 375 -19.17 41.85 25.12
CA GLN A 375 -20.55 42.13 24.71
C GLN A 375 -21.06 41.09 23.72
N GLU A 376 -20.26 40.73 22.71
CA GLU A 376 -20.58 39.68 21.73
C GLU A 376 -20.82 38.33 22.40
N SER A 377 -19.98 37.97 23.38
CA SER A 377 -20.12 36.73 24.14
C SER A 377 -21.26 36.76 25.19
N GLY A 378 -21.97 37.89 25.34
CA GLY A 378 -23.06 38.05 26.30
C GLY A 378 -22.62 38.16 27.77
N GLU A 379 -21.32 38.05 28.05
CA GLU A 379 -20.73 38.13 29.41
C GLU A 379 -20.71 39.55 29.96
N TRP A 380 -20.88 40.55 29.10
CA TRP A 380 -21.10 41.92 29.50
C TRP A 380 -22.47 42.14 30.19
N LYS A 381 -23.40 41.18 30.13
CA LYS A 381 -24.64 41.24 30.92
C LYS A 381 -24.42 40.58 32.29
N LEU A 382 -24.75 41.29 33.37
CA LEU A 382 -24.63 40.74 34.73
C LEU A 382 -25.72 39.69 34.97
N LYS A 383 -25.33 38.46 35.33
CA LYS A 383 -26.27 37.39 35.71
C LYS A 383 -27.05 37.70 37.01
N SER A 384 -26.56 38.59 37.87
CA SER A 384 -27.19 39.00 39.14
C SER A 384 -26.56 40.27 39.71
N LYS A 385 -27.36 41.15 40.36
CA LYS A 385 -26.89 42.34 41.08
C LYS A 385 -25.93 42.03 42.25
N LYS A 386 -25.84 40.77 42.70
CA LYS A 386 -24.95 40.33 43.80
C LYS A 386 -23.51 39.97 43.38
N ASN A 387 -23.18 39.95 42.07
CA ASN A 387 -21.85 39.56 41.61
C ASN A 387 -20.83 40.73 41.69
N LYS A 388 -20.38 41.04 42.92
CA LYS A 388 -19.44 42.14 43.21
C LYS A 388 -18.13 42.07 42.40
N LYS A 389 -17.55 40.86 42.25
CA LYS A 389 -16.30 40.66 41.48
C LYS A 389 -16.49 40.93 39.97
N GLY A 390 -17.65 40.59 39.41
CA GLY A 390 -17.99 40.88 38.02
C GLY A 390 -18.20 42.36 37.75
N GLN A 391 -18.82 43.08 38.70
CA GLN A 391 -19.00 44.54 38.62
C GLN A 391 -17.66 45.28 38.70
N GLU A 392 -16.79 44.89 39.63
CA GLU A 392 -15.46 45.50 39.78
C GLU A 392 -14.61 45.36 38.51
N ARG A 393 -14.66 44.21 37.83
CA ARG A 393 -13.96 44.02 36.54
C ARG A 393 -14.47 44.95 35.45
N LYS A 394 -15.78 45.12 35.32
CA LYS A 394 -16.36 46.03 34.30
C LYS A 394 -15.95 47.47 34.55
N ARG A 395 -16.04 47.92 35.81
CA ARG A 395 -15.60 49.26 36.20
C ARG A 395 -14.13 49.48 35.83
N LYS A 396 -13.25 48.53 36.16
CA LYS A 396 -11.82 48.62 35.81
C LYS A 396 -11.57 48.65 34.30
N ILE A 397 -12.34 47.89 33.51
CA ILE A 397 -12.26 47.95 32.04
C ILE A 397 -12.67 49.36 31.55
N GLU A 398 -13.75 49.93 32.07
CA GLU A 398 -14.23 51.27 31.67
C GLU A 398 -13.27 52.39 32.12
N GLU A 399 -12.72 52.31 33.33
CA GLU A 399 -11.69 53.23 33.82
C GLU A 399 -10.44 53.19 32.93
N ARG A 400 -10.03 52.00 32.46
CA ARG A 400 -8.88 51.85 31.56
C ARG A 400 -9.14 52.40 30.16
N ILE A 401 -10.39 52.41 29.71
CA ILE A 401 -10.80 53.03 28.43
C ILE A 401 -10.79 54.56 28.56
N GLN A 402 -11.16 55.11 29.72
CA GLN A 402 -11.23 56.56 29.95
C GLN A 402 -9.89 57.21 30.31
N ASN A 403 -8.98 56.45 30.93
CA ASN A 403 -7.71 56.96 31.47
C ASN A 403 -6.48 56.74 30.55
N GLY A 404 -6.65 56.06 29.41
CA GLY A 404 -5.59 55.86 28.42
C GLY A 404 -5.93 56.55 27.12
#